data_AF-A0A6T9Y4S5-F1
#
_entry.id   AF-A0A6T9Y4S5-F1
#
_cell.length_a   1.000
_cell.length_b   1.000
_cell.length_c   1.000
_cell.angle_alpha   90.00
_cell.angle_beta   90.00
_cell.angle_gamma   90.00
#
_symmetry.space_group_name_H-M   'P 1'
#
loop_
_entity.id
_entity.type
_entity.pdbx_description
1 polymer ?
#
loop_
_entity_poly.entity_id
_entity_poly.type
_entity_poly.pdbx_seq_one_letter_code
_entity_poly.pdbx_strand_id
1 'polypeptide(L)'
;MLGFPLPYRDELLYSTIARHGVHSGIISPKELLQDVYGDTRVIATSDLPGHLNRIAALYPEKAGITPCDLLYHNTLFPLYAFFMGEARRIALIRELTANGKSSVHLTSGAAASRVKQPEYLRYCPGCIKKQLHKFGESYWRRDWQVVGADSCPIHGNLIDSDIRRHDVHRHQYTPLNAETSIQAEQRPGCWQSDLIAQSIRELLNLKQIAVPELVQWGYWYKKPAADHQLNRGSQVHHEQVEQKVIAFW
;
A
#
# COMPACT_ATOMS: atom_id res chain seq x y z
N MET A 1 29.42 4.94 6.11
CA MET A 1 28.01 5.19 5.76
C MET A 1 27.39 3.85 5.42
N LEU A 2 26.26 3.48 6.03
CA LEU A 2 25.67 2.12 5.94
C LEU A 2 24.95 1.83 4.61
N GLY A 3 24.88 2.82 3.71
CA GLY A 3 24.15 2.72 2.44
C GLY A 3 22.64 2.89 2.62
N PHE A 4 21.90 2.96 1.51
CA PHE A 4 20.43 3.02 1.54
C PHE A 4 19.86 1.67 2.05
N PRO A 5 18.92 1.66 3.01
CA PRO A 5 18.47 0.45 3.68
C PRO A 5 17.70 -0.48 2.74
N LEU A 6 17.96 -1.79 2.82
CA LEU A 6 17.17 -2.79 2.10
C LEU A 6 15.73 -2.81 2.66
N PRO A 7 14.70 -2.81 1.79
CA PRO A 7 13.31 -2.88 2.25
C PRO A 7 13.01 -4.23 2.91
N TYR A 8 12.25 -4.23 4.01
CA TYR A 8 11.70 -5.47 4.54
C TYR A 8 10.53 -5.97 3.69
N ARG A 9 10.23 -7.26 3.87
CA ARG A 9 9.00 -7.83 3.33
C ARG A 9 7.78 -7.07 3.87
N ASP A 10 6.90 -6.69 2.94
CA ASP A 10 5.67 -5.95 3.16
C ASP A 10 5.87 -4.55 3.79
N GLU A 11 7.09 -4.00 3.74
CA GLU A 11 7.38 -2.62 4.12
C GLU A 11 6.96 -1.64 3.02
N LEU A 12 6.43 -0.48 3.40
CA LEU A 12 6.21 0.64 2.47
C LEU A 12 7.54 1.30 2.07
N LEU A 13 7.66 1.68 0.81
CA LEU A 13 8.82 2.45 0.34
C LEU A 13 8.98 3.77 1.10
N TYR A 14 7.86 4.39 1.48
CA TYR A 14 7.81 5.53 2.41
C TYR A 14 8.56 5.23 3.72
N SER A 15 8.36 4.05 4.31
CA SER A 15 9.03 3.63 5.53
C SER A 15 10.53 3.40 5.31
N THR A 16 10.91 2.77 4.20
CA THR A 16 12.33 2.54 3.86
C THR A 16 13.08 3.88 3.74
N ILE A 17 12.48 4.88 3.10
CA ILE A 17 13.05 6.23 2.99
C ILE A 17 13.12 6.92 4.37
N ALA A 18 12.07 6.80 5.19
CA ALA A 18 12.08 7.38 6.54
C ALA A 18 13.20 6.79 7.41
N ARG A 19 13.42 5.47 7.34
CA ARG A 19 14.52 4.79 8.03
C ARG A 19 15.88 5.21 7.50
N HIS A 20 16.02 5.44 6.20
CA HIS A 20 17.26 5.98 5.63
C HIS A 20 17.64 7.31 6.29
N GLY A 21 16.65 8.19 6.52
CA GLY A 21 16.85 9.42 7.28
C GLY A 21 17.40 9.17 8.68
N VAL A 22 16.80 8.22 9.41
CA VAL A 22 17.28 7.81 10.75
C VAL A 22 18.69 7.24 10.72
N HIS A 23 18.97 6.29 9.81
CA HIS A 23 20.26 5.61 9.68
C HIS A 23 21.40 6.57 9.30
N SER A 24 21.06 7.63 8.56
CA SER A 24 22.00 8.65 8.09
C SER A 24 22.05 9.89 8.99
N GLY A 25 21.23 9.96 10.05
CA GLY A 25 21.14 11.12 10.94
C GLY A 25 20.58 12.38 10.28
N ILE A 26 19.81 12.23 9.20
CA ILE A 26 19.23 13.34 8.45
C ILE A 26 17.93 13.77 9.11
N ILE A 27 17.92 14.97 9.69
CA ILE A 27 16.75 15.54 10.38
C ILE A 27 15.94 16.45 9.44
N SER A 28 16.60 17.06 8.45
CA SER A 28 15.95 17.97 7.51
C SER A 28 15.21 17.21 6.41
N PRO A 29 13.88 17.40 6.24
CA PRO A 29 13.15 16.78 5.14
C PRO A 29 13.70 17.13 3.76
N LYS A 30 14.17 18.38 3.57
CA LYS A 30 14.78 18.81 2.31
C LYS A 30 16.09 18.09 2.03
N GLU A 31 16.90 17.88 3.05
CA GLU A 31 18.16 17.15 2.92
C GLU A 31 17.90 15.69 2.55
N LEU A 32 16.93 15.03 3.22
CA LEU A 32 16.55 13.66 2.89
C LEU A 32 16.04 13.55 1.45
N LEU A 33 15.20 14.50 1.02
CA LEU A 33 14.71 14.55 -0.36
C LEU A 33 15.84 14.79 -1.36
N GLN A 34 16.79 15.66 -1.03
CA GLN A 34 17.95 15.92 -1.87
C GLN A 34 18.85 14.68 -1.99
N ASP A 35 19.04 13.95 -0.90
CA ASP A 35 19.86 12.74 -0.87
C ASP A 35 19.21 11.58 -1.66
N VAL A 36 17.91 11.35 -1.47
CA VAL A 36 17.18 10.25 -2.10
C VAL A 36 16.80 10.56 -3.56
N TYR A 37 16.32 11.78 -3.82
CA TYR A 37 15.72 12.14 -5.11
C TYR A 37 16.52 13.16 -5.91
N GLY A 38 17.51 13.83 -5.32
CA GLY A 38 18.13 14.99 -5.93
C GLY A 38 17.17 16.15 -6.20
N ASP A 39 15.98 16.15 -5.59
CA ASP A 39 14.93 17.16 -5.76
C ASP A 39 14.16 17.32 -4.43
N THR A 40 14.19 18.52 -3.87
CA THR A 40 13.57 18.88 -2.60
C THR A 40 12.05 19.11 -2.68
N ARG A 41 11.45 19.01 -3.87
CA ARG A 41 10.02 19.28 -4.12
C ARG A 41 9.18 18.00 -4.20
N VAL A 42 9.80 16.83 -4.07
CA VAL A 42 9.09 15.55 -4.13
C VAL A 42 8.15 15.43 -2.93
N ILE A 43 6.92 15.00 -3.20
CA ILE A 43 5.91 14.77 -2.16
C ILE A 43 6.13 13.38 -1.55
N ALA A 44 6.06 13.30 -0.22
CA ALA A 44 6.17 12.07 0.55
C ALA A 44 4.87 11.25 0.48
N THR A 45 4.61 10.67 -0.69
CA THR A 45 3.43 9.84 -0.95
C THR A 45 3.62 8.44 -0.36
N SER A 46 2.69 7.98 0.48
CA SER A 46 2.79 6.69 1.15
C SER A 46 2.32 5.50 0.32
N ASP A 47 1.31 5.66 -0.54
CA ASP A 47 0.67 4.55 -1.26
C ASP A 47 1.30 4.23 -2.62
N LEU A 48 1.42 5.23 -3.50
CA LEU A 48 1.95 5.11 -4.86
C LEU A 48 3.05 6.16 -5.10
N PRO A 49 4.21 6.07 -4.41
CA PRO A 49 5.33 6.97 -4.66
C PRO A 49 5.90 6.79 -6.06
N GLY A 50 6.25 7.91 -6.71
CA GLY A 50 6.94 7.93 -8.00
C GLY A 50 8.46 7.89 -7.87
N HIS A 51 9.14 8.16 -8.99
CA HIS A 51 10.61 8.24 -9.08
C HIS A 51 11.34 6.93 -8.73
N LEU A 52 10.72 5.78 -9.03
CA LEU A 52 11.28 4.48 -8.63
C LEU A 52 12.62 4.17 -9.32
N ASN A 53 12.87 4.69 -10.51
CA ASN A 53 14.20 4.58 -11.15
C ASN A 53 15.29 5.22 -10.30
N ARG A 54 15.00 6.37 -9.68
CA ARG A 54 15.98 7.08 -8.86
C ARG A 54 16.24 6.36 -7.54
N ILE A 55 15.18 5.87 -6.90
CA ILE A 55 15.31 5.11 -5.66
C ILE A 55 16.05 3.79 -5.90
N ALA A 56 15.74 3.07 -6.98
CA ALA A 56 16.44 1.84 -7.33
C ALA A 56 17.94 2.06 -7.55
N ALA A 57 18.33 3.20 -8.12
CA ALA A 57 19.72 3.57 -8.35
C ALA A 57 20.53 3.86 -7.06
N LEU A 58 19.87 4.00 -5.89
CA LEU A 58 20.55 4.12 -4.59
C LEU A 58 21.13 2.79 -4.11
N TYR A 59 20.66 1.67 -4.67
CA TYR A 59 21.15 0.34 -4.33
C TYR A 59 22.32 -0.07 -5.24
N PRO A 60 23.33 -0.77 -4.72
CA PRO A 60 24.36 -1.41 -5.55
C PRO A 60 23.75 -2.43 -6.50
N GLU A 61 24.27 -2.55 -7.73
CA GLU A 61 23.76 -3.49 -8.75
C GLU A 61 23.65 -4.94 -8.24
N LYS A 62 24.61 -5.37 -7.40
CA LYS A 62 24.62 -6.70 -6.76
C LYS A 62 23.41 -7.00 -5.87
N ALA A 63 22.66 -5.98 -5.43
CA ALA A 63 21.44 -6.15 -4.66
C ALA A 63 20.27 -6.62 -5.55
N GLY A 64 20.34 -6.42 -6.87
CA GLY A 64 19.33 -6.86 -7.82
C GLY A 64 17.97 -6.18 -7.65
N ILE A 65 17.90 -5.03 -6.97
CA ILE A 65 16.65 -4.30 -6.74
C ILE A 65 16.32 -3.49 -7.98
N THR A 66 15.22 -3.84 -8.65
CA THR A 66 14.71 -3.08 -9.79
C THR A 66 13.60 -2.10 -9.38
N PRO A 67 13.32 -1.07 -10.20
CA PRO A 67 12.17 -0.19 -10.00
C PRO A 67 10.84 -0.97 -9.93
N CYS A 68 10.71 -2.03 -10.72
CA CYS A 68 9.54 -2.92 -10.70
C CYS A 68 9.45 -3.72 -9.40
N ASP A 69 10.57 -4.16 -8.82
CA ASP A 69 10.55 -4.86 -7.53
C ASP A 69 10.05 -3.94 -6.42
N LEU A 70 10.56 -2.69 -6.36
CA LEU A 70 10.08 -1.69 -5.41
C LEU A 70 8.59 -1.40 -5.62
N LEU A 71 8.15 -1.27 -6.88
CA LEU A 71 6.75 -1.02 -7.21
C LEU A 71 5.83 -2.11 -6.66
N TYR A 72 6.13 -3.39 -6.94
CA TYR A 72 5.23 -4.49 -6.57
C TYR A 72 5.36 -4.92 -5.10
N HIS A 73 6.54 -4.80 -4.49
CA HIS A 73 6.79 -5.30 -3.15
C HIS A 73 6.76 -4.22 -2.06
N ASN A 74 6.91 -2.95 -2.42
CA ASN A 74 7.02 -1.84 -1.46
C ASN A 74 6.01 -0.70 -1.69
N THR A 75 5.05 -0.85 -2.59
CA THR A 75 3.94 0.11 -2.76
C THR A 75 2.58 -0.60 -2.71
N LEU A 76 1.50 0.19 -2.74
CA LEU A 76 0.13 -0.32 -2.86
C LEU A 76 -0.29 -0.59 -4.31
N PHE A 77 0.61 -0.43 -5.29
CA PHE A 77 0.35 -0.63 -6.71
C PHE A 77 -0.39 -1.94 -7.06
N PRO A 78 -0.07 -3.11 -6.46
CA PRO A 78 -0.76 -4.36 -6.80
C PRO A 78 -2.29 -4.31 -6.59
N LEU A 79 -2.78 -3.50 -5.63
CA LEU A 79 -4.20 -3.35 -5.36
C LEU A 79 -4.95 -2.62 -6.48
N TYR A 80 -4.26 -1.79 -7.25
CA TYR A 80 -4.84 -1.04 -8.37
C TYR A 80 -4.58 -1.77 -9.69
N ALA A 81 -3.37 -2.31 -9.86
CA ALA A 81 -2.87 -2.89 -11.09
C ALA A 81 -3.76 -4.02 -11.62
N PHE A 82 -4.32 -4.82 -10.72
CA PHE A 82 -5.10 -6.00 -11.09
C PHE A 82 -6.48 -5.69 -11.68
N PHE A 83 -7.01 -4.49 -11.48
CA PHE A 83 -8.39 -4.13 -11.85
C PHE A 83 -8.50 -3.02 -12.91
N MET A 84 -7.38 -2.43 -13.35
CA MET A 84 -7.41 -1.27 -14.26
C MET A 84 -7.26 -1.59 -15.75
N GLY A 85 -6.98 -2.84 -16.09
CA GLY A 85 -6.69 -3.28 -17.46
C GLY A 85 -5.23 -3.05 -17.87
N GLU A 86 -4.75 -3.85 -18.82
CA GLU A 86 -3.33 -3.96 -19.15
C GLU A 86 -2.71 -2.65 -19.68
N ALA A 87 -3.40 -1.97 -20.60
CA ALA A 87 -2.91 -0.72 -21.17
C ALA A 87 -2.72 0.38 -20.09
N ARG A 88 -3.66 0.50 -19.16
CA ARG A 88 -3.56 1.46 -18.05
C ARG A 88 -2.50 1.03 -17.05
N ARG A 89 -2.39 -0.27 -16.76
CA ARG A 89 -1.33 -0.83 -15.91
C ARG A 89 0.05 -0.46 -16.45
N ILE A 90 0.31 -0.70 -17.73
CA ILE A 90 1.60 -0.37 -18.37
C ILE A 90 1.87 1.14 -18.33
N ALA A 91 0.87 1.96 -18.62
CA ALA A 91 1.02 3.41 -18.55
C ALA A 91 1.38 3.88 -17.13
N LEU A 92 0.73 3.32 -16.11
CA LEU A 92 0.98 3.68 -14.72
C LEU A 92 2.34 3.19 -14.22
N ILE A 93 2.81 2.01 -14.65
CA ILE A 93 4.17 1.55 -14.37
C ILE A 93 5.19 2.56 -14.92
N ARG A 94 5.03 2.98 -16.18
CA ARG A 94 5.92 3.97 -16.80
C ARG A 94 5.90 5.31 -16.06
N GLU A 95 4.73 5.74 -15.62
CA GLU A 95 4.56 6.98 -14.86
C GLU A 95 5.29 6.93 -13.51
N LEU A 96 5.08 5.87 -12.72
CA LEU A 96 5.67 5.72 -11.38
C LEU A 96 7.18 5.45 -11.41
N THR A 97 7.66 4.77 -12.44
CA THR A 97 9.10 4.54 -12.63
C THR A 97 9.84 5.78 -13.12
N ALA A 98 9.18 6.67 -13.85
CA ALA A 98 9.81 7.87 -14.40
C ALA A 98 10.21 8.91 -13.34
N ASN A 99 11.23 9.71 -13.67
CA ASN A 99 11.76 10.78 -12.81
C ASN A 99 11.01 12.12 -12.99
N GLY A 100 9.70 12.07 -13.21
CA GLY A 100 8.86 13.25 -13.53
C GLY A 100 7.67 13.43 -12.58
N LYS A 101 6.95 14.55 -12.75
CA LYS A 101 5.70 14.77 -11.99
C LYS A 101 4.72 13.64 -12.29
N SER A 102 4.20 13.02 -11.23
CA SER A 102 3.16 12.00 -11.33
C SER A 102 1.80 12.58 -10.98
N SER A 103 0.80 12.25 -11.79
CA SER A 103 -0.63 12.44 -11.54
C SER A 103 -1.30 11.11 -11.16
N VAL A 104 -0.53 10.19 -10.54
CA VAL A 104 -0.93 8.79 -10.27
C VAL A 104 -2.28 8.65 -9.61
N HIS A 105 -2.62 9.50 -8.63
CA HIS A 105 -3.91 9.39 -7.96
C HIS A 105 -5.09 9.66 -8.90
N LEU A 106 -4.90 10.48 -9.94
CA LEU A 106 -5.88 10.68 -11.01
C LEU A 106 -5.88 9.50 -11.99
N THR A 107 -4.70 9.06 -12.46
CA THR A 107 -4.58 8.01 -13.50
C THR A 107 -4.94 6.61 -12.99
N SER A 108 -4.73 6.33 -11.70
CA SER A 108 -5.15 5.08 -11.02
C SER A 108 -6.63 5.02 -10.67
N GLY A 109 -7.37 6.14 -10.77
CA GLY A 109 -8.75 6.25 -10.33
C GLY A 109 -8.92 6.39 -8.81
N ALA A 110 -7.83 6.42 -8.04
CA ALA A 110 -7.89 6.61 -6.58
C ALA A 110 -8.61 7.90 -6.19
N ALA A 111 -8.38 9.00 -6.92
CA ALA A 111 -9.03 10.29 -6.69
C ALA A 111 -10.54 10.29 -7.00
N ALA A 112 -11.01 9.38 -7.85
CA ALA A 112 -12.43 9.20 -8.17
C ALA A 112 -13.11 8.15 -7.27
N SER A 113 -12.36 7.50 -6.39
CA SER A 113 -12.89 6.47 -5.50
C SER A 113 -13.85 7.07 -4.48
N ARG A 114 -15.02 6.43 -4.32
CA ARG A 114 -15.97 6.75 -3.24
C ARG A 114 -15.54 6.17 -1.89
N VAL A 115 -14.53 5.30 -1.88
CA VAL A 115 -14.03 4.64 -0.67
C VAL A 115 -13.05 5.58 0.03
N LYS A 116 -13.46 6.07 1.21
CA LYS A 116 -12.65 6.96 2.05
C LYS A 116 -11.40 6.22 2.54
N GLN A 117 -10.23 6.73 2.17
CA GLN A 117 -8.96 6.20 2.65
C GLN A 117 -8.73 6.62 4.12
N PRO A 118 -7.93 5.86 4.89
CA PRO A 118 -7.52 6.27 6.23
C PRO A 118 -6.86 7.65 6.20
N GLU A 119 -7.23 8.53 7.14
CA GLU A 119 -6.66 9.87 7.24
C GLU A 119 -5.23 9.84 7.79
N TYR A 120 -4.94 8.87 8.65
CA TYR A 120 -3.65 8.70 9.32
C TYR A 120 -2.96 7.41 8.89
N LEU A 121 -1.63 7.39 9.02
CA LEU A 121 -0.88 6.15 8.92
C LEU A 121 -1.24 5.25 10.10
N ARG A 122 -1.37 3.95 9.85
CA ARG A 122 -1.83 2.99 10.85
C ARG A 122 -0.77 1.98 11.18
N TYR A 123 -0.81 1.48 12.40
CA TYR A 123 0.14 0.47 12.87
C TYR A 123 -0.50 -0.54 13.79
N CYS A 124 0.22 -1.64 14.02
CA CYS A 124 -0.15 -2.70 14.95
C CYS A 124 0.92 -2.81 16.05
N PRO A 125 0.62 -2.41 17.31
CA PRO A 125 1.55 -2.50 18.44
C PRO A 125 2.21 -3.87 18.60
N GLY A 126 1.44 -4.96 18.49
CA GLY A 126 1.98 -6.32 18.59
C GLY A 126 2.96 -6.67 17.47
N CYS A 127 2.72 -6.17 16.25
CA CYS A 127 3.67 -6.34 15.15
C CYS A 127 4.93 -5.49 15.33
N ILE A 128 4.80 -4.26 15.86
CA ILE A 128 5.96 -3.41 16.19
C ILE A 128 6.88 -4.14 17.18
N LYS A 129 6.33 -4.74 18.25
CA LYS A 129 7.12 -5.53 19.21
C LYS A 129 7.91 -6.66 18.51
N LYS A 130 7.26 -7.37 17.58
CA LYS A 130 7.91 -8.43 16.78
C LYS A 130 8.97 -7.89 15.82
N GLN A 131 8.72 -6.75 15.18
CA GLN A 131 9.68 -6.09 14.30
C GLN A 131 10.92 -5.65 15.09
N LEU A 132 10.74 -4.95 16.22
CA LEU A 132 11.81 -4.52 17.10
C LEU A 132 12.64 -5.70 17.61
N HIS A 133 12.01 -6.77 18.09
CA HIS A 133 12.70 -7.96 18.54
C HIS A 133 13.53 -8.62 17.42
N LYS A 134 13.02 -8.64 16.18
CA LYS A 134 13.65 -9.35 15.07
C LYS A 134 14.71 -8.52 14.34
N PHE A 135 14.50 -7.22 14.19
CA PHE A 135 15.27 -6.35 13.32
C PHE A 135 15.95 -5.20 14.06
N GLY A 136 15.62 -4.95 15.32
CA GLY A 136 16.13 -3.81 16.10
C GLY A 136 15.43 -2.48 15.79
N GLU A 137 14.47 -2.47 14.86
CA GLU A 137 13.74 -1.29 14.41
C GLU A 137 12.37 -1.68 13.85
N SER A 138 11.45 -0.70 13.78
CA SER A 138 10.09 -0.87 13.27
C SER A 138 9.91 -0.20 11.90
N TYR A 139 8.85 -0.61 11.20
CA TYR A 139 8.56 -0.08 9.87
C TYR A 139 7.06 -0.10 9.56
N TRP A 140 6.62 0.87 8.75
CA TRP A 140 5.23 0.92 8.28
C TRP A 140 4.98 -0.20 7.29
N ARG A 141 4.01 -1.07 7.59
CA ARG A 141 3.58 -2.10 6.65
C ARG A 141 2.56 -1.58 5.66
N ARG A 142 2.57 -2.19 4.47
CA ARG A 142 1.66 -1.88 3.36
C ARG A 142 0.20 -2.20 3.70
N ASP A 143 -0.05 -3.40 4.20
CA ASP A 143 -1.40 -3.91 4.45
C ASP A 143 -2.16 -3.07 5.49
N TRP A 144 -1.44 -2.43 6.42
CA TRP A 144 -2.04 -1.53 7.40
C TRP A 144 -2.64 -0.26 6.80
N GLN A 145 -2.26 0.15 5.59
CA GLN A 145 -2.68 1.44 5.04
C GLN A 145 -3.89 1.35 4.10
N VAL A 146 -4.54 0.18 4.06
CA VAL A 146 -5.64 -0.11 3.15
C VAL A 146 -6.96 -0.11 3.90
N VAL A 147 -7.91 0.70 3.45
CA VAL A 147 -9.27 0.77 3.99
C VAL A 147 -9.93 -0.63 4.07
N GLY A 148 -10.64 -0.89 5.17
CA GLY A 148 -11.30 -2.17 5.45
C GLY A 148 -10.39 -3.20 6.14
N ALA A 149 -9.06 -3.11 5.95
CA ALA A 149 -8.09 -3.83 6.77
C ALA A 149 -7.79 -3.07 8.06
N ASP A 150 -8.83 -2.86 8.87
CA ASP A 150 -8.77 -2.14 10.15
C ASP A 150 -8.24 -3.01 11.30
N SER A 151 -7.96 -4.29 11.04
CA SER A 151 -7.43 -5.26 11.99
C SER A 151 -6.17 -5.95 11.48
N CYS A 152 -5.26 -6.25 12.40
CA CYS A 152 -4.20 -7.22 12.21
C CYS A 152 -4.73 -8.60 12.59
N PRO A 153 -4.80 -9.58 11.68
CA PRO A 153 -5.31 -10.94 11.96
C PRO A 153 -4.56 -11.72 13.05
N ILE A 154 -3.42 -11.21 13.51
CA ILE A 154 -2.58 -11.84 14.54
C ILE A 154 -2.80 -11.19 15.91
N HIS A 155 -3.11 -9.88 15.97
CA HIS A 155 -3.10 -9.13 17.22
C HIS A 155 -4.37 -8.31 17.49
N GLY A 156 -5.22 -8.06 16.50
CA GLY A 156 -6.43 -7.25 16.64
C GLY A 156 -6.33 -5.87 15.98
N ASN A 157 -7.19 -4.95 16.40
CA ASN A 157 -7.40 -3.64 15.75
C ASN A 157 -6.10 -2.88 15.52
N LEU A 158 -5.99 -2.25 14.36
CA LEU A 158 -4.95 -1.26 14.06
C LEU A 158 -5.23 0.04 14.82
N ILE A 159 -4.17 0.80 15.04
CA ILE A 159 -4.20 2.11 15.69
C ILE A 159 -3.75 3.16 14.68
N ASP A 160 -4.50 4.26 14.61
CA ASP A 160 -4.11 5.45 13.87
C ASP A 160 -2.97 6.16 14.60
N SER A 161 -1.91 6.52 13.89
CA SER A 161 -0.89 7.44 14.40
C SER A 161 -1.38 8.88 14.34
N ASP A 162 -0.53 9.80 14.80
CA ASP A 162 -0.70 11.24 14.62
C ASP A 162 -0.22 11.74 13.24
N ILE A 163 0.30 10.85 12.39
CA ILE A 163 0.87 11.19 11.08
C ILE A 163 -0.22 11.08 10.02
N ARG A 164 -0.58 12.21 9.42
CA ARG A 164 -1.53 12.27 8.31
C ARG A 164 -0.96 11.59 7.06
N ARG A 165 -1.77 10.74 6.41
CA ARG A 165 -1.43 10.07 5.14
C ARG A 165 -1.20 11.05 3.99
N HIS A 166 -1.95 12.15 4.02
CA HIS A 166 -1.81 13.30 3.13
C HIS A 166 -1.60 14.54 4.00
N ASP A 167 -0.36 14.73 4.46
CA ASP A 167 -0.01 15.74 5.45
C ASP A 167 0.02 17.17 4.87
N VAL A 168 -0.07 18.18 5.74
CA VAL A 168 0.27 19.58 5.43
C VAL A 168 1.78 19.69 5.15
N HIS A 169 2.60 18.92 5.88
CA HIS A 169 4.03 18.74 5.62
C HIS A 169 4.28 17.68 4.54
N ARG A 170 3.74 17.93 3.34
CA ARG A 170 3.77 17.03 2.17
C ARG A 170 5.15 16.50 1.74
N HIS A 171 6.25 16.96 2.34
CA HIS A 171 7.62 16.59 2.01
C HIS A 171 8.30 15.73 3.09
N GLN A 172 7.61 15.43 4.19
CA GLN A 172 8.19 14.73 5.35
C GLN A 172 7.94 13.22 5.29
N TYR A 173 9.03 12.46 5.44
CA TYR A 173 9.01 11.03 5.67
C TYR A 173 9.21 10.75 7.16
N THR A 174 8.20 10.17 7.80
CA THR A 174 8.20 9.96 9.25
C THR A 174 8.41 8.49 9.60
N PRO A 175 9.46 8.14 10.35
CA PRO A 175 9.74 6.75 10.71
C PRO A 175 8.72 6.23 11.72
N LEU A 176 8.44 4.92 11.67
CA LEU A 176 7.69 4.24 12.72
C LEU A 176 8.65 3.92 13.87
N ASN A 177 8.49 4.57 15.01
CA ASN A 177 9.34 4.39 16.19
C ASN A 177 8.52 4.60 17.48
N ALA A 178 9.20 4.66 18.63
CA ALA A 178 8.56 4.86 19.93
C ALA A 178 7.90 6.23 20.12
N GLU A 179 8.26 7.24 19.32
CA GLU A 179 7.66 8.58 19.36
C GLU A 179 6.37 8.64 18.54
N THR A 180 6.30 7.86 17.45
CA THR A 180 5.19 7.84 16.50
C THR A 180 4.23 6.66 16.69
N SER A 181 4.45 5.87 17.74
CA SER A 181 3.60 4.74 18.11
C SER A 181 3.45 4.61 19.62
N ILE A 182 2.25 4.20 20.03
CA ILE A 182 1.93 3.94 21.43
C ILE A 182 1.86 2.44 21.63
N GLN A 183 2.52 1.96 22.68
CA GLN A 183 2.33 0.58 23.14
C GLN A 183 0.97 0.50 23.83
N ALA A 184 0.02 -0.17 23.18
CA ALA A 184 -1.31 -0.38 23.70
C ALA A 184 -1.70 -1.86 23.58
N GLU A 185 -2.54 -2.31 24.51
CA GLU A 185 -3.24 -3.59 24.34
C GLU A 185 -4.26 -3.46 23.22
N GLN A 186 -4.19 -4.38 22.26
CA GLN A 186 -5.07 -4.36 21.10
C GLN A 186 -6.34 -5.14 21.42
N ARG A 187 -7.49 -4.52 21.11
CA ARG A 187 -8.78 -5.21 21.14
C ARG A 187 -8.84 -6.20 19.96
N PRO A 188 -9.48 -7.37 20.14
CA PRO A 188 -9.76 -8.26 19.02
C PRO A 188 -10.44 -7.52 17.86
N GLY A 189 -10.03 -7.86 16.65
CA GLY A 189 -10.66 -7.38 15.42
C GLY A 189 -12.01 -8.04 15.18
N CYS A 190 -12.80 -7.48 14.25
CA CYS A 190 -13.94 -8.20 13.71
C CYS A 190 -13.49 -9.14 12.59
N TRP A 191 -14.20 -10.26 12.42
CA TRP A 191 -13.85 -11.25 11.40
C TRP A 191 -13.93 -10.68 9.98
N GLN A 192 -14.81 -9.71 9.73
CA GLN A 192 -14.90 -9.00 8.45
C GLN A 192 -13.59 -8.30 8.11
N SER A 193 -13.01 -7.60 9.08
CA SER A 193 -11.76 -6.87 8.89
C SER A 193 -10.59 -7.83 8.71
N ASP A 194 -10.58 -8.94 9.45
CA ASP A 194 -9.57 -9.98 9.28
C ASP A 194 -9.63 -10.65 7.90
N LEU A 195 -10.84 -10.92 7.39
CA LEU A 195 -11.07 -11.44 6.04
C LEU A 195 -10.53 -10.47 4.99
N ILE A 196 -10.89 -9.19 5.09
CA ILE A 196 -10.40 -8.15 4.17
C ILE A 196 -8.89 -8.00 4.24
N ALA A 197 -8.31 -7.97 5.45
CA ALA A 197 -6.86 -7.89 5.65
C ALA A 197 -6.12 -9.08 5.02
N GLN A 198 -6.70 -10.29 5.09
CA GLN A 198 -6.15 -11.46 4.42
C GLN A 198 -6.20 -11.32 2.89
N SER A 199 -7.35 -10.96 2.30
CA SER A 199 -7.47 -10.75 0.86
C SER A 199 -6.54 -9.66 0.35
N ILE A 200 -6.35 -8.58 1.09
CA ILE A 200 -5.41 -7.51 0.76
C ILE A 200 -3.98 -8.02 0.74
N ARG A 201 -3.57 -8.84 1.71
CA ARG A 201 -2.22 -9.44 1.71
C ARG A 201 -2.00 -10.35 0.53
N GLU A 202 -3.01 -11.14 0.15
CA GLU A 202 -2.95 -12.01 -1.01
C GLU A 202 -2.78 -11.20 -2.29
N LEU A 203 -3.56 -10.12 -2.48
CA LEU A 203 -3.44 -9.22 -3.62
C LEU A 203 -2.11 -8.47 -3.65
N LEU A 204 -1.62 -7.97 -2.51
CA LEU A 204 -0.32 -7.28 -2.40
C LEU A 204 0.88 -8.19 -2.68
N ASN A 205 0.71 -9.49 -2.54
CA ASN A 205 1.74 -10.50 -2.77
C ASN A 205 1.44 -11.38 -3.99
N LEU A 206 0.45 -10.99 -4.79
CA LEU A 206 0.12 -11.66 -6.02
C LEU A 206 1.31 -11.53 -6.98
N LYS A 207 1.71 -12.66 -7.59
CA LYS A 207 2.73 -12.61 -8.63
C LYS A 207 2.27 -11.73 -9.78
N GLN A 208 3.22 -11.18 -10.53
CA GLN A 208 2.91 -10.44 -11.74
C GLN A 208 2.22 -11.38 -12.75
N ILE A 209 0.89 -11.31 -12.80
CA ILE A 209 0.06 -12.06 -13.74
C ILE A 209 -0.59 -11.11 -14.74
N ALA A 210 -1.04 -11.66 -15.86
CA ALA A 210 -1.81 -10.91 -16.84
C ALA A 210 -3.09 -10.36 -16.20
N VAL A 211 -3.37 -9.08 -16.45
CA VAL A 211 -4.58 -8.42 -15.93
C VAL A 211 -5.79 -8.96 -16.70
N PRO A 212 -6.85 -9.42 -16.01
CA PRO A 212 -8.06 -9.84 -16.69
C PRO A 212 -8.72 -8.67 -17.43
N GLU A 213 -9.23 -8.93 -18.62
CA GLU A 213 -10.05 -7.99 -19.38
C GLU A 213 -11.40 -7.77 -18.68
N LEU A 214 -12.04 -6.63 -18.97
CA LEU A 214 -13.35 -6.28 -18.41
C LEU A 214 -14.40 -7.38 -18.67
N VAL A 215 -14.33 -8.03 -19.84
CA VAL A 215 -15.23 -9.13 -20.21
C VAL A 215 -15.01 -10.35 -19.31
N GLN A 216 -13.76 -10.66 -18.96
CA GLN A 216 -13.42 -11.76 -18.07
C GLN A 216 -13.94 -11.50 -16.66
N TRP A 217 -13.82 -10.26 -16.16
CA TRP A 217 -14.46 -9.85 -14.92
C TRP A 217 -15.98 -10.00 -14.97
N GLY A 218 -16.60 -9.59 -16.08
CA GLY A 218 -18.03 -9.76 -16.30
C GLY A 218 -18.48 -11.23 -16.20
N TYR A 219 -17.74 -12.16 -16.81
CA TYR A 219 -18.01 -13.59 -16.66
C TYR A 219 -17.78 -14.10 -15.24
N TRP A 220 -16.70 -13.64 -14.61
CA TRP A 220 -16.36 -14.02 -13.24
C TRP A 220 -17.47 -13.64 -12.27
N TYR A 221 -18.02 -12.41 -12.33
CA TYR A 221 -19.11 -11.98 -11.44
C TYR A 221 -20.47 -12.60 -11.78
N LYS A 222 -20.74 -12.90 -13.06
CA LYS A 222 -21.99 -13.57 -13.47
C LYS A 222 -22.09 -14.99 -12.95
N LYS A 223 -20.96 -15.69 -12.82
CA LYS A 223 -20.95 -17.09 -12.34
C LYS A 223 -21.49 -17.23 -10.91
N PRO A 224 -20.99 -16.54 -9.87
CA PRO A 224 -21.56 -16.57 -8.52
C PRO A 224 -23.02 -16.13 -8.48
N ALA A 225 -23.42 -15.16 -9.30
CA ALA A 225 -24.83 -14.77 -9.39
C ALA A 225 -25.69 -15.94 -9.89
N ALA A 226 -25.23 -16.67 -10.91
CA ALA A 226 -25.92 -17.86 -11.41
C ALA A 226 -25.92 -19.02 -10.41
N ASP A 227 -24.78 -19.30 -9.78
CA ASP A 227 -24.63 -20.35 -8.76
C ASP A 227 -25.57 -20.13 -7.56
N HIS A 228 -25.91 -18.87 -7.27
CA HIS A 228 -26.86 -18.48 -6.24
C HIS A 228 -28.28 -18.19 -6.74
N GLN A 229 -28.60 -18.49 -8.01
CA GLN A 229 -29.92 -18.30 -8.62
C GLN A 229 -30.39 -16.83 -8.61
N LEU A 230 -29.44 -15.89 -8.66
CA LEU A 230 -29.67 -14.44 -8.64
C LEU A 230 -29.70 -13.85 -10.07
N ASN A 231 -30.17 -14.61 -11.05
CA ASN A 231 -30.24 -14.21 -12.45
C ASN A 231 -31.48 -14.77 -13.14
N ARG A 232 -31.90 -14.10 -14.21
CA ARG A 232 -32.88 -14.59 -15.19
C ARG A 232 -32.23 -14.64 -16.56
N GLY A 233 -31.86 -15.85 -17.00
CA GLY A 233 -31.05 -16.02 -18.20
C GLY A 233 -29.71 -15.29 -18.07
N SER A 234 -29.44 -14.34 -18.97
CA SER A 234 -28.22 -13.53 -18.94
C SER A 234 -28.29 -12.28 -18.05
N GLN A 235 -29.48 -11.93 -17.54
CA GLN A 235 -29.69 -10.74 -16.71
C GLN A 235 -29.51 -11.07 -15.22
N VAL A 236 -28.69 -10.28 -14.52
CA VAL A 236 -28.42 -10.43 -13.08
C VAL A 236 -29.42 -9.59 -12.29
N HIS A 237 -29.98 -10.15 -11.21
CA HIS A 237 -30.84 -9.43 -10.27
C HIS A 237 -29.97 -8.63 -9.29
N HIS A 238 -29.55 -7.44 -9.71
CA HIS A 238 -28.61 -6.60 -8.95
C HIS A 238 -29.07 -6.29 -7.52
N GLU A 239 -30.35 -6.04 -7.29
CA GLU A 239 -30.91 -5.78 -5.96
C GLU A 239 -30.77 -6.98 -5.01
N GLN A 240 -30.99 -8.20 -5.51
CA GLN A 240 -30.83 -9.41 -4.69
C GLN A 240 -29.36 -9.71 -4.39
N VAL A 241 -28.46 -9.42 -5.35
CA VAL A 241 -27.01 -9.48 -5.13
C VAL A 241 -26.60 -8.50 -4.04
N GLU A 242 -27.07 -7.25 -4.11
CA GLU A 242 -26.81 -6.22 -3.10
C GLU A 242 -27.30 -6.65 -1.72
N GLN A 243 -28.54 -7.11 -1.59
CA GLN A 243 -29.09 -7.61 -0.32
C GLN A 243 -28.24 -8.74 0.27
N LYS A 244 -27.78 -9.67 -0.57
CA LYS A 244 -26.95 -10.79 -0.13
C LYS A 244 -25.56 -10.35 0.32
N VAL A 245 -24.95 -9.39 -0.39
CA VAL A 245 -23.67 -8.79 0.01
C VAL A 245 -23.81 -8.05 1.33
N ILE A 246 -24.85 -7.22 1.48
CA ILE A 246 -25.13 -6.49 2.73
C ILE A 246 -25.40 -7.47 3.89
N ALA A 247 -26.11 -8.57 3.65
CA ALA A 247 -26.36 -9.57 4.69
C ALA A 247 -25.10 -10.33 5.14
N PHE A 248 -24.06 -10.36 4.31
CA PHE A 248 -22.78 -10.99 4.64
C PHE A 248 -21.85 -10.07 5.45
N TRP A 249 -21.90 -8.75 5.21
CA TRP A 249 -21.01 -7.76 5.83
C TRP A 249 -21.60 -7.15 7.09
#